data_AF-A0A350W288-F1
#
_entry.id   AF-A0A350W288-F1
#
_cell.length_a   1.000
_cell.length_b   1.000
_cell.length_c   1.000
_cell.angle_alpha   90.00
_cell.angle_beta   90.00
_cell.angle_gamma   90.00
#
_symmetry.space_group_name_H-M   'P 1'
#
loop_
_entity.id
_entity.type
_entity.pdbx_description
1 polymer ?
#
loop_
_entity_poly.entity_id
_entity_poly.type
_entity_poly.pdbx_seq_one_letter_code
_entity_poly.pdbx_strand_id
1 'polypeptide(L)'
;MGFKKGNDPTRNLKGRPAGSANKTTEELRILIQLFIEKNWSRIQEDFDAMKPGERLNFLNSLLRHVLPEPLSFERLSETQLQQLHEYLLRKYPDA
;
A
#
# COMPACT_ATOMS: atom_id res chain seq x y z
N MET A 1 35.30 4.75 -0.48
CA MET A 1 35.88 4.72 -1.84
C MET A 1 34.73 4.84 -2.84
N GLY A 2 34.80 5.80 -3.76
CA GLY A 2 33.80 5.97 -4.83
C GLY A 2 34.22 5.25 -6.12
N PHE A 3 33.31 5.20 -7.11
CA PHE A 3 33.60 4.63 -8.41
C PHE A 3 34.81 5.33 -9.06
N LYS A 4 35.69 4.55 -9.68
CA LYS A 4 36.85 5.06 -10.40
C LYS A 4 36.39 5.92 -11.59
N LYS A 5 37.07 7.04 -11.82
CA LYS A 5 36.80 7.94 -12.95
C LYS A 5 37.04 7.17 -14.27
N GLY A 6 35.96 6.83 -14.97
CA GLY A 6 35.99 6.06 -16.22
C GLY A 6 34.92 4.97 -16.27
N ASN A 7 35.13 3.96 -17.12
CA ASN A 7 34.32 2.73 -17.13
C ASN A 7 34.74 1.83 -15.96
N ASP A 8 34.31 2.22 -14.76
CA ASP A 8 34.40 1.35 -13.60
C ASP A 8 33.52 0.10 -13.86
N PRO A 9 34.10 -1.12 -13.89
CA PRO A 9 33.35 -2.34 -14.16
C PRO A 9 32.28 -2.65 -13.10
N THR A 10 32.35 -1.99 -11.93
CA THR A 10 31.35 -2.11 -10.87
C THR A 10 30.17 -1.13 -11.04
N ARG A 11 30.23 -0.23 -12.03
CA ARG A 11 29.16 0.73 -12.32
C ARG A 11 28.20 0.16 -13.37
N ASN A 12 26.91 0.05 -13.04
CA ASN A 12 25.89 -0.24 -14.05
C ASN A 12 25.70 0.95 -14.99
N LEU A 13 26.41 0.94 -16.12
CA LEU A 13 26.34 1.96 -17.17
C LEU A 13 25.05 1.90 -18.00
N LYS A 14 24.38 0.74 -18.01
CA LYS A 14 23.22 0.47 -18.87
C LYS A 14 21.89 0.88 -18.21
N GLY A 15 21.94 1.36 -16.97
CA GLY A 15 20.75 1.76 -16.22
C GLY A 15 19.79 0.60 -15.99
N ARG A 16 18.54 0.93 -15.66
CA ARG A 16 17.45 -0.05 -15.62
C ARG A 16 17.06 -0.42 -17.06
N PRO A 17 16.92 -1.71 -17.42
CA PRO A 17 16.59 -2.12 -18.77
C PRO A 17 15.30 -1.46 -19.27
N ALA A 18 15.33 -0.93 -20.50
CA ALA A 18 14.16 -0.38 -21.16
C ALA A 18 13.07 -1.45 -21.31
N GLY A 19 11.81 -1.11 -21.00
CA GLY A 19 10.69 -2.05 -21.04
C GLY A 19 10.55 -2.96 -19.82
N SER A 20 11.38 -2.79 -18.79
CA SER A 20 11.17 -3.50 -17.52
C SER A 20 9.85 -3.06 -16.87
N ALA A 21 8.88 -3.97 -16.86
CA ALA A 21 7.56 -3.73 -16.31
C ALA A 21 7.67 -3.24 -14.86
N ASN A 22 6.98 -2.14 -14.56
CA ASN A 22 6.74 -1.76 -13.18
C ASN A 22 5.83 -2.80 -12.54
N LYS A 23 6.04 -3.06 -11.25
CA LYS A 23 5.10 -3.89 -10.51
C LYS A 23 3.74 -3.21 -10.52
N THR A 24 2.69 -3.96 -10.86
CA THR A 24 1.33 -3.43 -10.76
C THR A 24 0.94 -3.27 -9.29
N THR A 25 -0.07 -2.43 -9.02
CA THR A 25 -0.59 -2.26 -7.66
C THR A 25 -1.05 -3.60 -7.07
N GLU A 26 -1.66 -4.46 -7.89
CA GLU A 26 -2.11 -5.79 -7.47
C GLU A 26 -0.95 -6.74 -7.17
N GLU A 27 0.10 -6.74 -7.99
CA GLU A 27 1.33 -7.49 -7.69
C GLU A 27 1.96 -7.03 -6.38
N LEU A 28 1.97 -5.72 -6.11
CA LEU A 28 2.50 -5.19 -4.85
C LEU A 28 1.64 -5.62 -3.66
N ARG A 29 0.31 -5.62 -3.76
CA ARG A 29 -0.58 -6.13 -2.70
C ARG A 29 -0.27 -7.58 -2.37
N ILE A 30 -0.16 -8.44 -3.40
CA ILE A 30 0.13 -9.87 -3.22
C ILE A 30 1.49 -10.06 -2.53
N LEU A 31 2.53 -9.33 -2.97
CA LEU A 31 3.86 -9.43 -2.38
C LEU A 31 3.88 -8.98 -0.91
N ILE A 32 3.16 -7.90 -0.58
CA ILE A 32 3.04 -7.40 0.79
C ILE A 32 2.30 -8.42 1.66
N GLN A 33 1.21 -8.99 1.16
CA GLN A 33 0.43 -9.99 1.88
C GLN A 33 1.29 -11.23 2.19
N LEU A 34 1.97 -11.78 1.19
CA LEU A 34 2.86 -12.93 1.38
C LEU A 34 4.02 -12.63 2.35
N PHE A 35 4.55 -11.41 2.32
CA PHE A 35 5.58 -11.00 3.26
C PHE A 35 5.05 -10.99 4.70
N ILE A 36 3.87 -10.40 4.92
CA ILE A 36 3.23 -10.34 6.25
C ILE A 36 2.93 -11.75 6.75
N GLU A 37 2.30 -12.60 5.93
CA GLU A 37 1.96 -13.98 6.29
C GLU A 37 3.19 -14.79 6.70
N LYS A 38 4.28 -14.69 5.93
CA LYS A 38 5.54 -15.41 6.23
C LYS A 38 6.23 -14.94 7.51
N ASN A 39 6.00 -13.69 7.92
CA ASN A 39 6.67 -13.09 9.08
C ASN A 39 5.73 -12.88 10.27
N TRP A 40 4.51 -13.44 10.22
CA TRP A 40 3.47 -13.15 11.21
C TRP A 40 3.90 -13.43 12.65
N SER A 41 4.53 -14.58 12.91
CA SER A 41 5.06 -14.94 14.24
C SER A 41 6.04 -13.91 14.76
N ARG A 42 7.00 -13.50 13.92
CA ARG A 42 8.01 -12.52 14.28
C ARG A 42 7.41 -11.13 14.50
N ILE A 43 6.46 -10.72 13.67
CA ILE A 43 5.76 -9.44 13.83
C ILE A 43 5.02 -9.40 15.17
N GLN A 44 4.41 -10.52 15.58
CA GLN A 44 3.75 -10.63 16.87
C GLN A 44 4.75 -10.54 18.03
N GLU A 45 5.87 -11.27 17.95
CA GLU A 45 6.95 -11.20 18.94
C GLU A 45 7.53 -9.79 19.07
N ASP A 46 7.80 -9.12 17.94
CA ASP A 46 8.30 -7.75 17.89
C ASP A 46 7.27 -6.79 18.52
N PHE A 47 5.98 -6.96 18.23
CA PHE A 47 4.90 -6.17 18.83
C PHE A 47 4.81 -6.35 20.35
N ASP A 48 4.95 -7.58 20.83
CA ASP A 48 4.95 -7.89 22.27
C ASP A 48 6.20 -7.35 22.97
N ALA A 49 7.32 -7.17 22.26
CA ALA A 49 8.51 -6.51 22.77
C ALA A 49 8.44 -4.97 22.76
N MET A 50 7.53 -4.37 21.98
CA MET A 50 7.40 -2.90 21.88
C MET A 50 6.89 -2.25 23.17
N LYS A 51 7.26 -0.97 23.37
CA LYS A 51 6.74 -0.16 24.46
C LYS A 51 5.25 0.16 24.25
N PRO A 52 4.47 0.41 25.33
CA PRO A 52 3.04 0.68 25.23
C PRO A 52 2.67 1.79 24.22
N GLY A 53 3.45 2.88 24.17
CA GLY A 53 3.21 3.97 23.20
C GLY A 53 3.53 3.61 21.75
N GLU A 54 4.53 2.76 21.52
CA GLU A 54 4.92 2.30 20.18
C GLU A 54 3.87 1.33 19.61
N ARG A 55 3.30 0.47 20.47
CA ARG A 55 2.19 -0.43 20.10
C ARG A 55 0.99 0.32 19.54
N LEU A 56 0.62 1.45 20.15
CA LEU A 56 -0.48 2.30 19.67
C LEU A 56 -0.21 2.86 18.27
N ASN A 57 1.02 3.29 18.00
CA ASN A 57 1.40 3.81 16.68
C ASN A 57 1.44 2.71 15.62
N PHE A 58 1.94 1.52 15.98
CA PHE A 58 1.94 0.36 15.09
C PHE A 58 0.51 -0.04 14.70
N LEU A 59 -0.38 -0.18 15.68
CA LEU A 59 -1.79 -0.51 15.43
C LEU A 59 -2.48 0.56 14.59
N ASN A 60 -2.29 1.86 14.90
CA ASN A 60 -2.88 2.93 14.10
C ASN A 60 -2.41 2.90 12.63
N SER A 61 -1.12 2.61 12.41
CA SER A 61 -0.57 2.49 11.06
C SER A 61 -1.16 1.29 10.32
N LEU A 62 -1.27 0.15 11.00
CA LEU A 62 -1.84 -1.07 10.42
C LEU A 62 -3.33 -0.92 10.10
N LEU A 63 -4.12 -0.37 11.04
CA LEU A 63 -5.57 -0.24 10.91
C LEU A 63 -5.98 0.63 9.72
N ARG A 64 -5.20 1.66 9.36
CA ARG A 64 -5.43 2.48 8.15
C ARG A 64 -5.36 1.69 6.84
N HIS A 65 -4.69 0.54 6.85
CA HIS A 65 -4.51 -0.30 5.68
C HIS A 65 -5.42 -1.52 5.68
N VAL A 66 -5.91 -1.95 6.85
CA VAL A 66 -6.73 -3.16 7.01
C VAL A 66 -8.21 -2.84 7.11
N LEU A 67 -8.59 -1.73 7.76
CA LEU A 67 -9.98 -1.32 7.85
C LEU A 67 -10.33 -0.43 6.64
N PRO A 68 -11.46 -0.69 5.97
CA PRO A 68 -11.98 0.28 5.01
C PRO A 68 -12.25 1.59 5.74
N GLU A 69 -11.94 2.72 5.09
CA GLU A 69 -12.30 4.01 5.67
C GLU A 69 -13.81 4.04 5.94
N PRO A 70 -14.25 4.59 7.09
CA PRO A 70 -15.67 4.79 7.34
C PRO A 70 -16.26 5.57 6.17
N LEU A 71 -17.32 5.04 5.56
CA LEU A 71 -18.07 5.75 4.53
C LEU A 71 -18.58 7.07 5.14
N SER A 72 -17.92 8.16 4.79
CA SER A 72 -18.26 9.51 5.20
C SER A 72 -18.60 10.30 3.95
N PHE A 73 -19.90 10.57 3.77
CA PHE A 73 -20.38 11.32 2.60
C PHE A 73 -19.80 12.73 2.54
N GLU A 74 -19.43 13.30 3.69
CA GLU A 74 -18.79 14.62 3.80
C GLU A 74 -17.38 14.67 3.18
N ARG A 75 -16.74 13.52 3.01
CA ARG A 75 -15.39 13.41 2.41
C ARG A 75 -15.41 13.07 0.93
N LEU A 76 -16.58 12.78 0.37
CA LEU A 76 -16.71 12.49 -1.05
C LEU A 76 -16.67 13.80 -1.85
N SER A 77 -15.95 13.80 -2.97
CA SER A 77 -16.03 14.91 -3.91
C SER A 77 -17.41 14.98 -4.54
N GLU A 78 -17.79 16.15 -5.04
CA GLU A 78 -19.05 16.33 -5.77
C GLU A 78 -19.21 15.33 -6.93
N THR A 79 -18.11 15.04 -7.63
CA THR A 79 -18.07 14.03 -8.69
C THR A 79 -18.34 12.60 -8.20
N GLN A 80 -17.82 12.23 -7.03
CA GLN A 80 -18.06 10.91 -6.43
C GLN A 80 -19.52 10.77 -5.95
N LEU A 81 -20.11 11.87 -5.45
CA LEU A 81 -21.51 11.90 -5.05
C LEU A 81 -22.44 11.75 -6.26
N GLN A 82 -22.14 12.39 -7.39
CA GLN A 82 -22.88 12.22 -8.63
C GLN A 82 -22.82 10.78 -9.15
N GLN A 83 -21.62 10.17 -9.18
CA GLN A 83 -21.45 8.77 -9.58
C GLN A 83 -22.22 7.80 -8.67
N LEU A 84 -22.21 8.06 -7.36
CA LEU A 84 -22.98 7.27 -6.40
C LEU A 84 -24.49 7.41 -6.66
N HIS A 85 -24.97 8.62 -6.91
CA HIS A 85 -26.38 8.89 -7.21
C HIS A 85 -26.85 8.13 -8.45
N GLU A 86 -26.10 8.21 -9.56
CA GLU A 86 -26.41 7.48 -10.79
C GLU A 86 -26.39 5.96 -10.58
N TYR A 87 -25.42 5.45 -9.82
CA TYR A 87 -25.34 4.02 -9.49
C TYR A 87 -26.59 3.56 -8.72
N LEU A 88 -27.04 4.35 -7.74
CA LEU A 88 -28.21 4.01 -6.92
C LEU A 88 -29.50 4.00 -7.75
N LEU A 89 -29.72 5.00 -8.62
CA LEU A 89 -30.87 5.02 -9.53
C LEU A 89 -30.90 3.81 -10.46
N ARG A 90 -29.73 3.39 -10.96
CA ARG A 90 -29.63 2.22 -11.83
C ARG A 90 -29.91 0.92 -11.08
N LYS A 91 -29.47 0.82 -9.83
CA LYS A 91 -29.57 -0.40 -9.02
C LYS A 91 -30.92 -0.57 -8.34
N TYR A 92 -31.55 0.55 -7.97
CA TYR A 92 -32.84 0.61 -7.30
C TYR A 92 -33.75 1.59 -8.03
N PRO A 93 -34.27 1.23 -9.21
CA PRO A 93 -35.07 2.12 -10.04
C PRO A 93 -36.44 2.45 -9.42
N ASP A 94 -36.92 1.63 -8.49
CA ASP A 94 -38.25 1.73 -7.88
C ASP A 94 -38.23 2.23 -6.41
N ALA A 95 -37.09 2.75 -5.94
CA ALA A 95 -36.91 3.27 -4.58
C ALA A 95 -37.20 4.78 -4.47
#